data_AF-A0A8T5E5A1-F1
#
_entry.id   AF-A0A8T5E5A1-F1
#
_cell.length_a   1.000
_cell.length_b   1.000
_cell.length_c   1.000
_cell.angle_alpha   90.00
_cell.angle_beta   90.00
_cell.angle_gamma   90.00
#
_symmetry.space_group_name_H-M   'P 1'
#
loop_
_entity.id
_entity.type
_entity.pdbx_description
1 polymer ?
#
loop_
_entity_poly.entity_id
_entity_poly.type
_entity_poly.pdbx_seq_one_letter_code
_entity_poly.pdbx_strand_id
1 'polypeptide(L)'
;NDEIRILGEMGAIVILFMAGLEMTPKEFLKGGKAAFVVGTLGVVIPFFVGLTVFQLFGFDALQSMLIATALTATSIAISIQVLSEFGKIKTPEARLIIGAAIVDDILAIAVLSVVTSIAGSDGGVDNIDITEIVITILQVLGFFAIMLIVAVVVIPKLITPRIWKAKGSVEGIATAAFFGAAALAGSIGLSPIVGAFAVGMALSTTKVFDKIENYVGKIGLIFAPLFFAIIGAQVDLRAVDLNIMILSGAIIIVAVTTKLFGCGLPAMYFLKSKQQGLRVGIGMISRGEVGLIVAGVGVTAGVLTSEVYSTIIIMVVVTTIITPIWLKIEYRKEQRNDNNESNKTVEAKSE
;
A
#
# COMPACT_ATOMS: atom_id res chain seq x y z
N ASN A 1 24.55 1.20 -13.67
CA ASN A 1 23.76 1.97 -14.66
C ASN A 1 22.82 2.89 -13.94
N ASP A 2 23.28 4.12 -13.69
CA ASP A 2 22.48 5.17 -13.08
C ASP A 2 21.28 5.55 -13.96
N GLU A 3 21.40 5.40 -15.28
CA GLU A 3 20.34 5.66 -16.25
C GLU A 3 19.15 4.73 -16.03
N ILE A 4 19.41 3.45 -15.78
CA ILE A 4 18.36 2.46 -15.49
C ILE A 4 17.67 2.78 -14.17
N ARG A 5 18.42 3.25 -13.17
CA ARG A 5 17.86 3.66 -11.87
C ARG A 5 16.96 4.88 -12.01
N ILE A 6 17.38 5.90 -12.76
CA ILE A 6 16.57 7.11 -13.03
C ILE A 6 15.29 6.74 -13.77
N LEU A 7 15.37 5.83 -14.76
CA LEU A 7 14.17 5.32 -15.45
C LEU A 7 13.20 4.60 -14.49
N GLY A 8 13.74 3.82 -13.56
CA GLY A 8 12.97 3.19 -12.49
C GLY A 8 12.29 4.21 -11.57
N GLU A 9 13.02 5.24 -11.12
CA GLU A 9 12.47 6.31 -10.28
C GLU A 9 11.35 7.08 -10.98
N MET A 10 11.52 7.44 -12.25
CA MET A 10 10.44 8.05 -13.04
C MET A 10 9.22 7.13 -13.16
N GLY A 11 9.44 5.82 -13.33
CA GLY A 11 8.38 4.80 -13.30
C GLY A 11 7.62 4.80 -11.98
N ALA A 12 8.34 4.81 -10.85
CA ALA A 12 7.74 4.86 -9.53
C ALA A 12 6.91 6.15 -9.32
N ILE A 13 7.42 7.30 -9.74
CA ILE A 13 6.70 8.60 -9.69
C ILE A 13 5.37 8.50 -10.42
N VAL A 14 5.35 7.97 -11.65
CA VAL A 14 4.12 7.84 -12.44
C VAL A 14 3.14 6.87 -11.80
N ILE A 15 3.61 5.70 -11.35
CA ILE A 15 2.76 4.68 -10.73
C ILE A 15 2.13 5.19 -9.44
N LEU A 16 2.90 5.91 -8.61
CA LEU A 16 2.35 6.44 -7.37
C LEU A 16 1.47 7.67 -7.59
N PHE A 17 1.70 8.43 -8.65
CA PHE A 17 0.70 9.40 -9.08
C PHE A 17 -0.62 8.73 -9.49
N MET A 18 -0.57 7.61 -10.22
CA MET A 18 -1.77 6.81 -10.55
C MET A 18 -2.47 6.30 -9.29
N ALA A 19 -1.72 5.71 -8.36
CA ALA A 19 -2.26 5.27 -7.08
C ALA A 19 -2.89 6.44 -6.29
N GLY A 20 -2.27 7.62 -6.34
CA GLY A 20 -2.83 8.84 -5.76
C GLY A 20 -4.15 9.25 -6.41
N LEU A 21 -4.27 9.15 -7.74
CA LEU A 21 -5.51 9.47 -8.47
C LEU A 21 -6.67 8.54 -8.09
N GLU A 22 -6.38 7.27 -7.80
CA GLU A 22 -7.38 6.30 -7.35
C GLU A 22 -7.91 6.61 -5.93
N MET A 23 -7.16 7.39 -5.14
CA MET A 23 -7.55 7.76 -3.79
C MET A 23 -8.22 9.12 -3.72
N THR A 24 -9.45 9.15 -3.20
CA THR A 24 -10.12 10.42 -2.89
C THR A 24 -9.99 10.76 -1.39
N PRO A 25 -9.65 12.02 -1.04
CA PRO A 25 -9.67 12.48 0.36
C PRO A 25 -11.03 12.24 1.04
N LYS A 26 -12.12 12.24 0.27
CA LYS A 26 -13.48 11.97 0.77
C LYS A 26 -13.65 10.51 1.19
N GLU A 27 -13.08 9.55 0.49
CA GLU A 27 -13.16 8.13 0.87
C GLU A 27 -12.35 7.85 2.13
N PHE A 28 -11.16 8.44 2.25
CA PHE A 28 -10.37 8.41 3.49
C PHE A 28 -11.18 8.92 4.70
N LEU A 29 -11.87 10.07 4.54
CA LEU A 29 -12.72 10.66 5.58
C LEU A 29 -14.01 9.86 5.85
N LYS A 30 -14.52 9.09 4.87
CA LYS A 30 -15.75 8.30 4.97
C LYS A 30 -15.58 6.92 5.63
N GLY A 31 -14.35 6.39 5.71
CA GLY A 31 -14.08 5.05 6.26
C GLY A 31 -14.60 4.84 7.69
N GLY A 32 -14.82 5.92 8.44
CA GLY A 32 -15.32 5.87 9.80
C GLY A 32 -14.28 5.33 10.78
N LYS A 33 -14.63 5.38 12.07
CA LYS A 33 -13.68 5.02 13.16
C LYS A 33 -13.16 3.59 13.04
N ALA A 34 -14.01 2.64 12.63
CA ALA A 34 -13.63 1.24 12.50
C ALA A 34 -12.55 1.03 11.43
N ALA A 35 -12.74 1.57 10.22
CA ALA A 35 -11.76 1.43 9.15
C ALA A 35 -10.43 2.12 9.48
N PHE A 36 -10.50 3.30 10.11
CA PHE A 36 -9.30 4.01 10.53
C PHE A 36 -8.48 3.21 11.55
N VAL A 37 -9.13 2.65 12.58
CA VAL A 37 -8.44 1.83 13.59
C VAL A 37 -7.88 0.55 12.97
N VAL A 38 -8.67 -0.16 12.15
CA VAL A 38 -8.23 -1.40 11.49
C VAL A 38 -7.07 -1.12 10.53
N GLY A 39 -7.15 -0.09 9.69
CA GLY A 39 -6.07 0.29 8.78
C GLY A 39 -4.81 0.74 9.52
N THR A 40 -4.95 1.58 10.55
CA THR A 40 -3.80 2.05 11.34
C THR A 40 -3.09 0.90 12.04
N LEU A 41 -3.82 0.02 12.73
CA LEU A 41 -3.24 -1.16 13.37
C LEU A 41 -2.69 -2.16 12.33
N GLY A 42 -3.31 -2.21 11.16
CA GLY A 42 -2.86 -2.94 9.98
C GLY A 42 -1.54 -2.45 9.37
N VAL A 43 -1.06 -1.26 9.74
CA VAL A 43 0.26 -0.72 9.37
C VAL A 43 1.21 -0.76 10.56
N VAL A 44 0.80 -0.23 11.71
CA VAL A 44 1.64 -0.08 12.90
C VAL A 44 2.16 -1.44 13.39
N ILE A 45 1.29 -2.45 13.49
CA ILE A 45 1.70 -3.76 13.99
C ILE A 45 2.69 -4.47 13.04
N PRO A 46 2.42 -4.65 11.74
CA PRO A 46 3.40 -5.24 10.83
C PRO A 46 4.70 -4.44 10.78
N PHE A 47 4.64 -3.11 10.87
CA PHE A 47 5.86 -2.29 10.85
C PHE A 47 6.75 -2.57 12.06
N PHE A 48 6.23 -2.41 13.29
CA PHE A 48 7.07 -2.57 14.48
C PHE A 48 7.46 -4.03 14.75
N VAL A 49 6.58 -4.99 14.46
CA VAL A 49 6.92 -6.41 14.55
C VAL A 49 7.97 -6.77 13.50
N GLY A 50 7.79 -6.30 12.25
CA GLY A 50 8.77 -6.50 11.18
C GLY A 50 10.14 -5.92 11.57
N LEU A 51 10.17 -4.65 11.99
CA LEU A 51 11.39 -3.97 12.43
C LEU A 51 12.13 -4.78 13.50
N THR A 52 11.41 -5.19 14.54
CA THR A 52 11.98 -5.98 15.65
C THR A 52 12.49 -7.34 15.16
N VAL A 53 11.69 -8.06 14.38
CA VAL A 53 12.05 -9.39 13.90
C VAL A 53 13.27 -9.32 12.98
N PHE A 54 13.33 -8.41 12.03
CA PHE A 54 14.45 -8.36 11.10
C PHE A 54 15.74 -7.81 11.73
N GLN A 55 15.65 -6.95 12.74
CA GLN A 55 16.82 -6.63 13.57
C GLN A 55 17.36 -7.85 14.31
N LEU A 56 16.49 -8.74 14.81
CA LEU A 56 16.91 -10.00 15.43
C LEU A 56 17.53 -10.99 14.43
N PHE A 57 17.19 -10.87 13.14
CA PHE A 57 17.84 -11.60 12.05
C PHE A 57 19.19 -10.97 11.62
N GLY A 58 19.60 -9.87 12.25
CA GLY A 58 20.91 -9.22 12.02
C GLY A 58 20.91 -8.14 10.94
N PHE A 59 19.74 -7.74 10.42
CA PHE A 59 19.65 -6.61 9.50
C PHE A 59 19.83 -5.28 10.26
N ASP A 60 20.45 -4.30 9.62
CA ASP A 60 20.53 -2.96 10.20
C ASP A 60 19.14 -2.31 10.33
N ALA A 61 19.06 -1.19 11.06
CA ALA A 61 17.78 -0.54 11.30
C ALA A 61 17.10 -0.04 10.03
N LEU A 62 17.85 0.49 9.06
CA LEU A 62 17.31 1.05 7.82
C LEU A 62 16.78 -0.05 6.89
N GLN A 63 17.55 -1.13 6.74
CA GLN A 63 17.12 -2.34 6.06
C GLN A 63 15.86 -2.92 6.70
N SER A 64 15.86 -3.06 8.02
CA SER A 64 14.72 -3.59 8.78
C SER A 64 13.48 -2.71 8.63
N MET A 65 13.63 -1.37 8.63
CA MET A 65 12.53 -0.44 8.39
C MET A 65 11.95 -0.55 6.97
N LEU A 66 12.79 -0.76 5.94
CA LEU A 66 12.30 -0.96 4.58
C LEU A 66 11.58 -2.31 4.42
N ILE A 67 12.12 -3.39 5.00
CA ILE A 67 11.43 -4.69 5.01
C ILE A 67 10.10 -4.57 5.75
N ALA A 68 10.09 -3.91 6.90
CA ALA A 68 8.89 -3.63 7.69
C ALA A 68 7.86 -2.79 6.92
N THR A 69 8.30 -1.81 6.13
CA THR A 69 7.43 -1.00 5.26
C THR A 69 6.82 -1.87 4.15
N ALA A 70 7.58 -2.77 3.54
CA ALA A 70 7.04 -3.69 2.54
C ALA A 70 5.97 -4.63 3.13
N LEU A 71 6.08 -4.94 4.43
CA LEU A 71 5.08 -5.69 5.20
C LEU A 71 3.81 -4.91 5.56
N THR A 72 3.75 -3.58 5.39
CA THR A 72 2.52 -2.84 5.71
C THR A 72 1.55 -2.84 4.55
N ALA A 73 2.03 -2.65 3.32
CA ALA A 73 1.22 -2.43 2.12
C ALA A 73 0.28 -3.61 1.76
N THR A 74 -1.03 -3.41 1.80
CA THR A 74 -2.05 -4.41 1.39
C THR A 74 -2.45 -4.25 -0.08
N SER A 75 -2.85 -5.34 -0.74
CA SER A 75 -3.52 -5.30 -2.05
C SER A 75 -5.01 -5.57 -1.92
N ILE A 76 -5.80 -4.52 -2.09
CA ILE A 76 -7.27 -4.56 -2.00
C ILE A 76 -7.93 -5.32 -3.17
N ALA A 77 -7.34 -5.28 -4.37
CA ALA A 77 -7.92 -5.81 -5.60
C ALA A 77 -8.24 -7.31 -5.51
N ILE A 78 -7.32 -8.10 -4.93
CA ILE A 78 -7.46 -9.54 -4.73
C ILE A 78 -8.67 -9.85 -3.83
N SER A 79 -8.81 -9.10 -2.73
CA SER A 79 -9.90 -9.30 -1.77
C SER A 79 -11.24 -8.89 -2.34
N ILE A 80 -11.31 -7.77 -3.08
CA ILE A 80 -12.52 -7.34 -3.80
C ILE A 80 -12.96 -8.42 -4.80
N GLN A 81 -12.03 -8.99 -5.55
CA GLN A 81 -12.36 -10.04 -6.53
C GLN A 81 -13.04 -11.24 -5.87
N VAL A 82 -12.49 -11.73 -4.76
CA VAL A 82 -13.08 -12.87 -4.04
C VAL A 82 -14.41 -12.51 -3.39
N LEU A 83 -14.54 -11.32 -2.81
CA LEU A 83 -15.81 -10.85 -2.25
C LEU A 83 -16.89 -10.73 -3.32
N SER A 84 -16.51 -10.31 -4.53
CA SER A 84 -17.41 -10.21 -5.68
C SER A 84 -17.86 -11.59 -6.16
N GLU A 85 -16.94 -12.55 -6.27
CA GLU A 85 -17.25 -13.94 -6.64
C GLU A 85 -18.29 -14.58 -5.70
N PHE A 86 -18.27 -14.23 -4.41
CA PHE A 86 -19.22 -14.74 -3.41
C PHE A 86 -20.46 -13.86 -3.21
N GLY A 87 -20.58 -12.75 -3.96
CA GLY A 87 -21.69 -11.80 -3.80
C GLY A 87 -21.70 -11.06 -2.45
N LYS A 88 -20.57 -11.00 -1.75
CA LYS A 88 -20.42 -10.45 -0.39
C LYS A 88 -19.87 -9.02 -0.35
N ILE A 89 -19.70 -8.34 -1.49
CA ILE A 89 -19.20 -6.94 -1.55
C ILE A 89 -19.99 -5.94 -0.69
N LYS A 90 -21.28 -6.21 -0.44
CA LYS A 90 -22.15 -5.33 0.35
C LYS A 90 -22.13 -5.60 1.86
N THR A 91 -21.39 -6.61 2.33
CA THR A 91 -21.38 -6.98 3.75
C THR A 91 -20.61 -5.95 4.61
N PRO A 92 -20.86 -5.90 5.93
CA PRO A 92 -20.10 -5.06 6.85
C PRO A 92 -18.59 -5.32 6.78
N GLU A 93 -18.15 -6.59 6.72
CA GLU A 93 -16.73 -6.93 6.62
C GLU A 93 -16.10 -6.49 5.30
N ALA A 94 -16.83 -6.58 4.17
CA ALA A 94 -16.33 -6.08 2.88
C ALA A 94 -16.13 -4.57 2.89
N ARG A 95 -17.10 -3.82 3.42
CA ARG A 95 -16.97 -2.36 3.59
C ARG A 95 -15.81 -1.99 4.52
N LEU A 96 -15.59 -2.78 5.57
CA LEU A 96 -14.48 -2.56 6.50
C LEU A 96 -13.12 -2.87 5.86
N ILE A 97 -12.99 -3.95 5.07
CA ILE A 97 -11.79 -4.24 4.27
C ILE A 97 -11.48 -3.08 3.33
N ILE A 98 -12.48 -2.63 2.55
CA ILE A 98 -12.30 -1.56 1.57
C ILE A 98 -11.86 -0.26 2.26
N GLY A 99 -12.58 0.15 3.31
CA GLY A 99 -12.25 1.37 4.04
C GLY A 99 -10.88 1.29 4.73
N ALA A 100 -10.54 0.13 5.32
CA ALA A 100 -9.27 -0.04 6.01
C ALA A 100 -8.10 -0.07 5.04
N ALA A 101 -8.25 -0.68 3.86
CA ALA A 101 -7.22 -0.71 2.82
C ALA A 101 -6.87 0.69 2.31
N ILE A 102 -7.86 1.59 2.15
CA ILE A 102 -7.59 2.98 1.77
C ILE A 102 -6.72 3.69 2.82
N VAL A 103 -7.01 3.48 4.11
CA VAL A 103 -6.20 4.04 5.21
C VAL A 103 -4.81 3.40 5.23
N ASP A 104 -4.74 2.08 5.03
CA ASP A 104 -3.50 1.29 5.01
C ASP A 104 -2.53 1.77 3.93
N ASP A 105 -3.00 2.01 2.70
CA ASP A 105 -2.17 2.46 1.58
C ASP A 105 -1.61 3.88 1.79
N ILE A 106 -2.44 4.81 2.29
CA ILE A 106 -2.00 6.17 2.62
C ILE A 106 -0.91 6.13 3.69
N LEU A 107 -1.14 5.35 4.76
CA LEU A 107 -0.18 5.19 5.84
C LEU A 107 1.08 4.44 5.38
N ALA A 108 0.97 3.44 4.52
CA ALA A 108 2.12 2.71 3.98
C ALA A 108 3.03 3.62 3.15
N ILE A 109 2.45 4.50 2.31
CA ILE A 109 3.23 5.48 1.55
C ILE A 109 3.83 6.54 2.48
N ALA A 110 3.09 6.99 3.50
CA ALA A 110 3.64 7.90 4.51
C ALA A 110 4.83 7.28 5.26
N VAL A 111 4.74 6.00 5.65
CA VAL A 111 5.85 5.26 6.28
C VAL A 111 7.03 5.13 5.31
N LEU A 112 6.79 4.75 4.05
CA LEU A 112 7.82 4.70 3.01
C LEU A 112 8.55 6.04 2.86
N SER A 113 7.79 7.14 2.90
CA SER A 113 8.31 8.51 2.81
C SER A 113 9.33 8.80 3.91
N VAL A 114 8.98 8.44 5.15
CA VAL A 114 9.85 8.64 6.32
C VAL A 114 11.10 7.78 6.18
N VAL A 115 10.94 6.48 5.89
CA VAL A 115 12.07 5.55 5.81
C VAL A 115 13.04 5.92 4.69
N THR A 116 12.53 6.33 3.54
CA THR A 116 13.37 6.76 2.40
C THR A 116 14.04 8.11 2.62
N SER A 117 13.41 9.04 3.35
CA SER A 117 14.04 10.29 3.76
C SER A 117 15.24 10.03 4.68
N ILE A 118 15.10 9.11 5.63
CA ILE A 118 16.21 8.68 6.52
C ILE A 118 17.33 7.98 5.70
N ALA A 119 16.98 7.23 4.67
CA ALA A 119 17.98 6.58 3.80
C ALA A 119 18.82 7.58 2.98
N GLY A 120 18.27 8.75 2.66
CA GLY A 120 18.92 9.78 1.83
C GLY A 120 19.79 10.78 2.61
N SER A 121 19.77 10.77 3.95
CA SER A 121 20.65 11.62 4.76
C SER A 121 22.05 11.00 4.86
N ASP A 122 23.08 11.74 4.44
CA ASP A 122 24.51 11.36 4.36
C ASP A 122 25.16 10.83 5.66
N GLY A 123 24.44 10.81 6.79
CA GLY A 123 24.96 10.42 8.11
C GLY A 123 24.83 8.94 8.48
N GLY A 124 24.03 8.15 7.76
CA GLY A 124 23.72 6.78 8.17
C GLY A 124 23.05 6.69 9.57
N VAL A 125 22.86 5.47 10.08
CA VAL A 125 22.12 5.21 11.33
C VAL A 125 22.93 5.56 12.60
N ASP A 126 24.23 5.79 12.46
CA ASP A 126 25.18 5.85 13.59
C ASP A 126 25.08 7.14 14.42
N ASN A 127 24.37 8.18 13.94
CA ASN A 127 24.07 9.40 14.68
C ASN A 127 22.62 9.85 14.50
N ILE A 128 21.66 8.92 14.52
CA ILE A 128 20.25 9.34 14.46
C ILE A 128 19.82 9.91 15.80
N ASP A 129 19.74 11.24 15.88
CA ASP A 129 19.03 11.91 16.95
C ASP A 129 17.54 11.55 16.83
N ILE A 130 16.93 11.07 17.92
CA ILE A 130 15.48 10.81 17.99
C ILE A 130 14.70 12.07 17.56
N THR A 131 15.27 13.24 17.82
CA THR A 131 14.75 14.54 17.40
C THR A 131 14.68 14.67 15.88
N GLU A 132 15.69 14.20 15.13
CA GLU A 132 15.69 14.23 13.66
C GLU A 132 14.63 13.29 13.07
N ILE A 133 14.48 12.07 13.60
CA ILE A 133 13.40 11.15 13.16
C ILE A 133 12.03 11.80 13.37
N VAL A 134 11.80 12.37 14.56
CA VAL A 134 10.53 13.02 14.90
C VAL A 134 10.27 14.21 13.99
N ILE A 135 11.29 15.03 13.70
CA ILE A 135 11.18 16.15 12.75
C ILE A 135 10.84 15.64 11.34
N THR A 136 11.51 14.59 10.86
CA THR A 136 11.24 14.00 9.53
C THR A 136 9.83 13.43 9.44
N ILE A 137 9.37 12.72 10.47
CA ILE A 137 7.98 12.25 10.57
C ILE A 137 7.01 13.43 10.50
N LEU A 138 7.26 14.49 11.26
CA LEU A 138 6.42 15.68 11.26
C LEU A 138 6.45 16.43 9.92
N GLN A 139 7.60 16.47 9.24
CA GLN A 139 7.74 17.05 7.90
C GLN A 139 6.97 16.24 6.86
N VAL A 140 7.08 14.90 6.86
CA VAL A 140 6.32 14.02 5.97
C VAL A 140 4.82 14.19 6.21
N LEU A 141 4.36 14.05 7.46
CA LEU A 141 2.95 14.16 7.81
C LEU A 141 2.42 15.57 7.55
N GLY A 142 3.23 16.60 7.84
CA GLY A 142 2.92 18.00 7.56
C GLY A 142 2.81 18.28 6.07
N PHE A 143 3.75 17.78 5.26
CA PHE A 143 3.69 17.87 3.80
C PHE A 143 2.45 17.18 3.25
N PHE A 144 2.16 15.95 3.70
CA PHE A 144 0.94 15.22 3.36
C PHE A 144 -0.32 16.01 3.74
N ALA A 145 -0.37 16.57 4.95
CA ALA A 145 -1.50 17.36 5.42
C ALA A 145 -1.69 18.65 4.61
N ILE A 146 -0.61 19.38 4.32
CA ILE A 146 -0.65 20.59 3.48
C ILE A 146 -1.11 20.23 2.07
N MET A 147 -0.56 19.18 1.47
CA MET A 147 -0.97 18.73 0.14
C MET A 147 -2.43 18.28 0.12
N LEU A 148 -2.91 17.61 1.17
CA LEU A 148 -4.33 17.26 1.33
C LEU A 148 -5.22 18.51 1.48
N ILE A 149 -4.75 19.56 2.17
CA ILE A 149 -5.46 20.84 2.24
C ILE A 149 -5.51 21.50 0.86
N VAL A 150 -4.38 21.55 0.15
CA VAL A 150 -4.31 22.09 -1.22
C VAL A 150 -5.24 21.31 -2.15
N ALA A 151 -5.22 19.98 -2.06
CA ALA A 151 -6.09 19.04 -2.77
C ALA A 151 -7.58 19.34 -2.58
N VAL A 152 -8.01 19.54 -1.33
CA VAL A 152 -9.44 19.67 -0.99
C VAL A 152 -9.93 21.12 -1.13
N VAL A 153 -9.08 22.12 -0.86
CA VAL A 153 -9.48 23.51 -0.72
C VAL A 153 -9.07 24.38 -1.91
N VAL A 154 -7.85 24.21 -2.41
CA VAL A 154 -7.25 25.10 -3.42
C VAL A 154 -7.52 24.60 -4.83
N ILE A 155 -7.21 23.33 -5.08
CA ILE A 155 -7.30 22.68 -6.39
C ILE A 155 -8.73 22.77 -6.98
N PRO A 156 -9.83 22.51 -6.25
CA PRO A 156 -11.18 22.62 -6.80
C PRO A 156 -11.60 24.06 -7.14
N LYS A 157 -10.96 25.06 -6.51
CA LYS A 157 -11.19 26.50 -6.79
C LYS A 157 -10.34 27.01 -7.95
N LEU A 158 -9.10 26.52 -8.07
CA LEU A 158 -8.15 26.94 -9.11
C LEU A 158 -8.44 26.26 -10.46
N ILE A 159 -8.80 24.97 -10.42
CA ILE A 159 -9.06 24.17 -11.62
C ILE A 159 -10.49 24.42 -12.10
N THR A 160 -10.67 25.56 -12.77
CA THR A 160 -11.90 25.90 -13.48
C THR A 160 -11.74 25.54 -14.96
N PRO A 161 -12.73 24.91 -15.63
CA PRO A 161 -12.65 24.51 -17.04
C PRO A 161 -12.33 25.65 -18.04
N ARG A 162 -12.38 26.92 -17.60
CA ARG A 162 -11.99 28.09 -18.40
C ARG A 162 -10.50 28.18 -18.69
N ILE A 163 -9.62 27.66 -17.82
CA ILE A 163 -8.15 27.75 -17.99
C ILE A 163 -7.62 26.61 -18.91
N TRP A 164 -8.48 25.64 -19.28
CA TRP A 164 -8.10 24.32 -19.80
C TRP A 164 -8.63 24.08 -21.23
N LYS A 165 -8.71 25.14 -22.04
CA LYS A 165 -9.33 25.08 -23.39
C LYS A 165 -8.36 24.71 -24.51
N ALA A 166 -7.06 24.84 -24.30
CA ALA A 166 -6.07 24.46 -25.31
C ALA A 166 -5.89 22.93 -25.36
N LYS A 167 -5.76 22.38 -26.57
CA LYS A 167 -5.50 20.95 -26.79
C LYS A 167 -4.18 20.56 -26.11
N GLY A 168 -4.20 19.51 -25.27
CA GLY A 168 -3.00 19.06 -24.54
C GLY A 168 -2.73 19.81 -23.22
N SER A 169 -3.52 20.82 -22.86
CA SER A 169 -3.28 21.62 -21.66
C SER A 169 -3.50 20.82 -20.37
N VAL A 170 -4.46 19.90 -20.35
CA VAL A 170 -4.77 19.07 -19.17
C VAL A 170 -3.61 18.12 -18.92
N GLU A 171 -3.14 17.48 -19.97
CA GLU A 171 -2.06 16.50 -20.01
C GLU A 171 -0.73 17.16 -19.60
N GLY A 172 -0.40 18.32 -20.19
CA GLY A 172 0.80 19.06 -19.83
C GLY A 172 0.82 19.53 -18.37
N ILE A 173 -0.32 20.01 -17.85
CA ILE A 173 -0.44 20.41 -16.43
C ILE A 173 -0.32 19.19 -15.52
N ALA A 174 -0.97 18.07 -15.85
CA ALA A 174 -0.85 16.84 -15.06
C ALA A 174 0.61 16.38 -14.98
N THR A 175 1.32 16.35 -16.11
CA THR A 175 2.74 15.99 -16.16
C THR A 175 3.63 16.95 -15.38
N ALA A 176 3.43 18.26 -15.54
CA ALA A 176 4.13 19.25 -14.75
C ALA A 176 3.82 19.13 -13.26
N ALA A 177 2.59 18.76 -12.90
CA ALA A 177 2.16 18.62 -11.51
C ALA A 177 2.84 17.45 -10.81
N PHE A 178 2.83 16.24 -11.40
CA PHE A 178 3.43 15.08 -10.72
C PHE A 178 4.96 15.11 -10.69
N PHE A 179 5.63 15.55 -11.77
CA PHE A 179 7.09 15.75 -11.73
C PHE A 179 7.49 16.97 -10.90
N GLY A 180 6.72 18.06 -10.95
CA GLY A 180 6.96 19.25 -10.16
C GLY A 180 6.78 18.99 -8.66
N ALA A 181 5.72 18.29 -8.26
CA ALA A 181 5.51 17.89 -6.87
C ALA A 181 6.58 16.91 -6.40
N ALA A 182 7.01 15.97 -7.25
CA ALA A 182 8.12 15.06 -6.95
C ALA A 182 9.44 15.83 -6.73
N ALA A 183 9.75 16.80 -7.59
CA ALA A 183 10.93 17.65 -7.44
C ALA A 183 10.87 18.53 -6.18
N LEU A 184 9.69 19.08 -5.87
CA LEU A 184 9.48 19.84 -4.63
C LEU A 184 9.69 18.97 -3.40
N ALA A 185 9.11 17.77 -3.37
CA ALA A 185 9.31 16.80 -2.29
C ALA A 185 10.80 16.47 -2.10
N GLY A 186 11.50 16.15 -3.20
CA GLY A 186 12.95 15.93 -3.18
C GLY A 186 13.74 17.12 -2.63
N SER A 187 13.37 18.35 -3.00
CA SER A 187 14.07 19.57 -2.55
C SER A 187 13.95 19.86 -1.06
N ILE A 188 12.93 19.32 -0.39
CA ILE A 188 12.71 19.46 1.06
C ILE A 188 13.14 18.20 1.84
N GLY A 189 13.87 17.28 1.19
CA GLY A 189 14.39 16.06 1.83
C GLY A 189 13.39 14.90 1.92
N LEU A 190 12.26 14.98 1.23
CA LEU A 190 11.28 13.89 1.15
C LEU A 190 11.50 13.04 -0.12
N SER A 191 11.01 11.80 -0.10
CA SER A 191 11.05 10.98 -1.32
C SER A 191 10.21 11.62 -2.45
N PRO A 192 10.72 11.68 -3.70
CA PRO A 192 9.99 12.26 -4.83
C PRO A 192 8.62 11.61 -5.09
N ILE A 193 8.53 10.30 -4.81
CA ILE A 193 7.32 9.50 -4.99
C ILE A 193 6.15 10.01 -4.13
N VAL A 194 6.46 10.63 -3.01
CA VAL A 194 5.51 11.19 -2.04
C VAL A 194 4.79 12.40 -2.62
N GLY A 195 5.56 13.30 -3.25
CA GLY A 195 5.01 14.46 -3.96
C GLY A 195 4.08 14.03 -5.09
N ALA A 196 4.47 13.01 -5.84
CA ALA A 196 3.67 12.44 -6.92
C ALA A 196 2.35 11.85 -6.40
N PHE A 197 2.37 11.02 -5.36
CA PHE A 197 1.17 10.47 -4.75
C PHE A 197 0.24 11.56 -4.22
N ALA A 198 0.79 12.54 -3.49
CA ALA A 198 0.02 13.61 -2.88
C ALA A 198 -0.70 14.49 -3.92
N VAL A 199 -0.05 14.80 -5.05
CA VAL A 199 -0.71 15.56 -6.13
C VAL A 199 -1.69 14.72 -6.94
N GLY A 200 -1.48 13.39 -7.03
CA GLY A 200 -2.49 12.47 -7.56
C GLY A 200 -3.78 12.53 -6.77
N MET A 201 -3.68 12.42 -5.45
CA MET A 201 -4.81 12.55 -4.53
C MET A 201 -5.45 13.94 -4.60
N ALA A 202 -4.67 14.98 -4.91
CA ALA A 202 -5.20 16.31 -5.15
C ALA A 202 -6.08 16.39 -6.39
N LEU A 203 -5.62 15.77 -7.48
CA LEU A 203 -6.29 15.85 -8.77
C LEU A 203 -7.49 14.88 -8.87
N SER A 204 -7.57 13.87 -7.99
CA SER A 204 -8.69 12.89 -7.95
C SER A 204 -10.06 13.50 -7.71
N THR A 205 -10.13 14.72 -7.15
CA THR A 205 -11.41 15.40 -6.84
C THR A 205 -11.79 16.49 -7.85
N THR A 206 -11.00 16.66 -8.91
CA THR A 206 -11.18 17.75 -9.88
C THR A 206 -12.22 17.42 -10.95
N LYS A 207 -12.78 18.46 -11.59
CA LYS A 207 -13.72 18.30 -12.72
C LYS A 207 -13.08 17.74 -13.99
N VAL A 208 -11.76 17.65 -14.03
CA VAL A 208 -10.97 17.16 -15.16
C VAL A 208 -10.37 15.79 -14.89
N PHE A 209 -10.75 15.16 -13.76
CA PHE A 209 -10.29 13.84 -13.33
C PHE A 209 -10.28 12.83 -14.47
N ASP A 210 -11.43 12.61 -15.15
CA ASP A 210 -11.53 11.62 -16.22
C ASP A 210 -10.49 11.83 -17.33
N LYS A 211 -10.16 13.08 -17.67
CA LYS A 211 -9.13 13.37 -18.68
C LYS A 211 -7.73 13.05 -18.17
N ILE A 212 -7.45 13.39 -16.91
CA ILE A 212 -6.17 13.11 -16.26
C ILE A 212 -6.00 11.59 -16.13
N GLU A 213 -6.99 10.88 -15.58
CA GLU A 213 -7.01 9.43 -15.44
C GLU A 213 -6.78 8.73 -16.79
N ASN A 214 -7.50 9.13 -17.85
CA ASN A 214 -7.30 8.57 -19.19
C ASN A 214 -5.90 8.83 -19.77
N TYR A 215 -5.36 10.04 -19.55
CA TYR A 215 -4.01 10.38 -20.02
C TYR A 215 -2.95 9.57 -19.29
N VAL A 216 -3.05 9.52 -17.96
CA VAL A 216 -2.07 8.89 -17.09
C VAL A 216 -2.16 7.37 -17.22
N GLY A 217 -3.35 6.81 -17.42
CA GLY A 217 -3.51 5.40 -17.79
C GLY A 217 -2.71 5.03 -19.05
N LYS A 218 -2.69 5.90 -20.08
CA LYS A 218 -1.86 5.69 -21.27
C LYS A 218 -0.36 5.80 -20.99
N ILE A 219 0.05 6.71 -20.09
CA ILE A 219 1.45 6.82 -19.64
C ILE A 219 1.83 5.56 -18.84
N GLY A 220 0.92 5.07 -18.00
CA GLY A 220 1.08 3.87 -17.18
C GLY A 220 1.36 2.63 -18.01
N LEU A 221 0.79 2.52 -19.22
CA LEU A 221 1.11 1.42 -20.16
C LEU A 221 2.59 1.35 -20.55
N ILE A 222 3.35 2.44 -20.39
CA ILE A 222 4.78 2.50 -20.66
C ILE A 222 5.55 2.37 -19.34
N PHE A 223 5.24 3.23 -18.38
CA PHE A 223 6.04 3.35 -17.15
C PHE A 223 5.82 2.20 -16.16
N ALA A 224 4.62 1.62 -16.07
CA ALA A 224 4.39 0.49 -15.18
C ALA A 224 5.17 -0.76 -15.63
N PRO A 225 5.06 -1.24 -16.88
CA PRO A 225 5.88 -2.36 -17.35
C PRO A 225 7.38 -2.06 -17.29
N LEU A 226 7.80 -0.83 -17.58
CA LEU A 226 9.20 -0.44 -17.48
C LEU A 226 9.71 -0.52 -16.04
N PHE A 227 8.99 0.06 -15.09
CA PHE A 227 9.31 -0.01 -13.66
C PHE A 227 9.42 -1.46 -13.21
N PHE A 228 8.37 -2.26 -13.44
CA PHE A 228 8.31 -3.67 -13.04
C PHE A 228 9.37 -4.53 -13.74
N ALA A 229 9.75 -4.21 -14.98
CA ALA A 229 10.85 -4.90 -15.67
C ALA A 229 12.21 -4.55 -15.04
N ILE A 230 12.45 -3.27 -14.71
CA ILE A 230 13.70 -2.82 -14.08
C ILE A 230 13.85 -3.45 -12.70
N ILE A 231 12.82 -3.35 -11.85
CA ILE A 231 12.90 -3.96 -10.51
C ILE A 231 12.85 -5.49 -10.60
N GLY A 232 12.10 -6.06 -11.55
CA GLY A 232 12.01 -7.51 -11.78
C GLY A 232 13.34 -8.11 -12.25
N ALA A 233 14.13 -7.38 -13.03
CA ALA A 233 15.47 -7.79 -13.45
C ALA A 233 16.46 -7.92 -12.28
N GLN A 234 16.14 -7.32 -11.11
CA GLN A 234 16.95 -7.44 -9.90
C GLN A 234 16.64 -8.72 -9.09
N VAL A 235 15.57 -9.45 -9.45
CA VAL A 235 15.26 -10.72 -8.80
C VAL A 235 16.22 -11.79 -9.32
N ASP A 236 17.09 -12.28 -8.44
CA ASP A 236 17.89 -13.46 -8.71
C ASP A 236 17.29 -14.68 -8.00
N LEU A 237 16.51 -15.47 -8.75
CA LEU A 237 15.96 -16.74 -8.25
C LEU A 237 16.98 -17.89 -8.26
N ARG A 238 18.11 -17.74 -8.95
CA ARG A 238 19.16 -18.77 -8.99
C ARG A 238 19.99 -18.75 -7.72
N ALA A 239 20.06 -17.60 -7.06
CA ALA A 239 20.72 -17.42 -5.78
C ALA A 239 19.90 -17.92 -4.58
N VAL A 240 18.67 -18.44 -4.77
CA VAL A 240 17.82 -18.93 -3.66
C VAL A 240 18.47 -20.14 -2.99
N ASP A 241 19.07 -19.89 -1.85
CA ASP A 241 19.66 -20.90 -0.97
C ASP A 241 18.74 -21.21 0.23
N LEU A 242 19.23 -22.05 1.14
CA LEU A 242 18.49 -22.40 2.35
C LEU A 242 18.24 -21.18 3.25
N ASN A 243 19.15 -20.21 3.29
CA ASN A 243 19.03 -19.03 4.13
C ASN A 243 17.93 -18.09 3.62
N ILE A 244 17.87 -17.86 2.31
CA ILE A 244 16.81 -17.08 1.66
C ILE A 244 15.46 -17.76 1.86
N MET A 245 15.40 -19.10 1.83
CA MET A 245 14.16 -19.82 2.10
C MET A 245 13.70 -19.69 3.56
N ILE A 246 14.64 -19.72 4.53
CA ILE A 246 14.34 -19.48 5.95
C ILE A 246 13.84 -18.04 6.16
N LEU A 247 14.54 -17.05 5.58
CA LEU A 247 14.14 -15.65 5.64
C LEU A 247 12.77 -15.41 4.99
N SER A 248 12.53 -16.07 3.84
CA SER A 248 11.24 -16.06 3.14
C SER A 248 10.12 -16.66 4.00
N GLY A 249 10.38 -17.77 4.69
CA GLY A 249 9.45 -18.34 5.65
C GLY A 249 9.13 -17.36 6.78
N ALA A 250 10.16 -16.73 7.37
CA ALA A 250 10.00 -15.78 8.46
C ALA A 250 9.18 -14.55 8.04
N ILE A 251 9.50 -13.92 6.90
CA ILE A 251 8.77 -12.75 6.41
C ILE A 251 7.31 -13.08 6.08
N ILE A 252 7.02 -14.27 5.54
CA ILE A 252 5.65 -14.70 5.25
C ILE A 252 4.87 -14.91 6.55
N ILE A 253 5.46 -15.58 7.54
CA ILE A 253 4.84 -15.78 8.85
C ILE A 253 4.52 -14.43 9.49
N VAL A 254 5.48 -13.51 9.50
CA VAL A 254 5.27 -12.15 10.03
C VAL A 254 4.17 -11.45 9.23
N ALA A 255 4.22 -11.44 7.90
CA ALA A 255 3.23 -10.78 7.05
C ALA A 255 1.80 -11.26 7.32
N VAL A 256 1.61 -12.57 7.43
CA VAL A 256 0.31 -13.21 7.67
C VAL A 256 -0.17 -12.95 9.08
N THR A 257 0.66 -13.25 10.09
CA THR A 257 0.25 -13.14 11.50
C THR A 257 -0.05 -11.70 11.89
N THR A 258 0.82 -10.75 11.52
CA THR A 258 0.63 -9.34 11.87
C THR A 258 -0.61 -8.73 11.24
N LYS A 259 -0.99 -9.08 10.00
CA LYS A 259 -2.27 -8.63 9.41
C LYS A 259 -3.48 -9.32 10.01
N LEU A 260 -3.40 -10.61 10.30
CA LEU A 260 -4.47 -11.31 10.99
C LEU A 260 -4.77 -10.68 12.35
N PHE A 261 -3.74 -10.35 13.14
CA PHE A 261 -3.93 -9.72 14.44
C PHE A 261 -4.22 -8.23 14.31
N GLY A 262 -3.47 -7.51 13.47
CA GLY A 262 -3.57 -6.05 13.34
C GLY A 262 -4.84 -5.58 12.66
N CYS A 263 -5.38 -6.33 11.70
CA CYS A 263 -6.66 -6.01 11.08
C CYS A 263 -7.80 -6.84 11.67
N GLY A 264 -7.57 -8.12 11.95
CA GLY A 264 -8.62 -9.04 12.34
C GLY A 264 -9.15 -8.82 13.75
N LEU A 265 -8.29 -8.64 14.76
CA LEU A 265 -8.74 -8.40 16.14
C LEU A 265 -9.58 -7.13 16.30
N PRO A 266 -9.15 -5.94 15.81
CA PRO A 266 -9.99 -4.75 15.89
C PRO A 266 -11.28 -4.92 15.07
N ALA A 267 -11.23 -5.60 13.93
CA ALA A 267 -12.44 -5.88 13.15
C ALA A 267 -13.42 -6.79 13.91
N MET A 268 -12.94 -7.80 14.67
CA MET A 268 -13.81 -8.62 15.52
C MET A 268 -14.54 -7.78 16.57
N TYR A 269 -13.85 -6.78 17.14
CA TYR A 269 -14.44 -5.85 18.10
C TYR A 269 -15.51 -4.96 17.45
N PHE A 270 -15.22 -4.35 16.29
CA PHE A 270 -16.17 -3.44 15.62
C PHE A 270 -17.35 -4.16 14.99
N LEU A 271 -17.14 -5.35 14.41
CA LEU A 271 -18.18 -6.14 13.77
C LEU A 271 -18.95 -7.04 14.75
N LYS A 272 -18.48 -7.16 16.00
CA LYS A 272 -19.04 -8.04 17.03
C LYS A 272 -19.16 -9.51 16.59
N SER A 273 -18.32 -9.94 15.65
CA SER A 273 -18.29 -11.30 15.13
C SER A 273 -16.85 -11.74 14.89
N LYS A 274 -16.49 -12.90 15.47
CA LYS A 274 -15.17 -13.51 15.27
C LYS A 274 -14.96 -13.92 13.82
N GLN A 275 -15.98 -14.48 13.15
CA GLN A 275 -15.85 -14.91 11.75
C GLN A 275 -15.69 -13.70 10.83
N GLN A 276 -16.49 -12.64 11.03
CA GLN A 276 -16.38 -11.44 10.20
C GLN A 276 -15.03 -10.73 10.40
N GLY A 277 -14.55 -10.60 11.65
CA GLY A 277 -13.23 -10.03 11.90
C GLY A 277 -12.09 -10.89 11.34
N LEU A 278 -12.19 -12.22 11.41
CA LEU A 278 -11.21 -13.11 10.76
C LEU A 278 -11.16 -12.89 9.24
N ARG A 279 -12.32 -12.72 8.58
CA ARG A 279 -12.38 -12.40 7.14
C ARG A 279 -11.72 -11.07 6.81
N VAL A 280 -11.86 -10.06 7.67
CA VAL A 280 -11.14 -8.79 7.51
C VAL A 280 -9.63 -9.01 7.63
N GLY A 281 -9.19 -9.77 8.65
CA GLY A 281 -7.78 -10.14 8.80
C GLY A 281 -7.24 -10.83 7.55
N ILE A 282 -7.92 -11.88 7.07
CA ILE A 282 -7.54 -12.65 5.88
C ILE A 282 -7.52 -11.74 4.63
N GLY A 283 -8.57 -10.95 4.44
CA GLY A 283 -8.72 -10.04 3.30
C GLY A 283 -7.70 -8.89 3.28
N MET A 284 -6.91 -8.71 4.33
CA MET A 284 -5.85 -7.70 4.39
C MET A 284 -4.43 -8.32 4.30
N ILE A 285 -4.30 -9.66 4.17
CA ILE A 285 -3.00 -10.36 4.08
C ILE A 285 -2.29 -10.09 2.76
N SER A 286 -3.04 -10.06 1.65
CA SER A 286 -2.47 -9.96 0.31
C SER A 286 -1.59 -8.74 0.18
N ARG A 287 -0.41 -8.93 -0.39
CA ARG A 287 0.48 -7.85 -0.83
C ARG A 287 0.37 -7.70 -2.34
N GLY A 288 0.70 -6.54 -2.86
CA GLY A 288 0.62 -6.28 -4.29
C GLY A 288 1.62 -5.23 -4.74
N GLU A 289 1.25 -4.43 -5.72
CA GLU A 289 2.14 -3.44 -6.35
C GLU A 289 2.85 -2.54 -5.34
N VAL A 290 2.16 -2.02 -4.33
CA VAL A 290 2.75 -1.07 -3.38
C VAL A 290 3.89 -1.71 -2.57
N GLY A 291 3.75 -2.96 -2.16
CA GLY A 291 4.83 -3.70 -1.48
C GLY A 291 6.05 -3.92 -2.39
N LEU A 292 5.80 -4.19 -3.68
CA LEU A 292 6.85 -4.32 -4.70
C LEU A 292 7.54 -2.98 -4.99
N ILE A 293 6.80 -1.88 -4.98
CA ILE A 293 7.35 -0.53 -5.14
C ILE A 293 8.25 -0.22 -3.96
N VAL A 294 7.80 -0.42 -2.72
CA VAL A 294 8.61 -0.20 -1.50
C VAL A 294 9.94 -0.95 -1.60
N ALA A 295 9.86 -2.25 -1.94
CA ALA A 295 11.04 -3.09 -2.06
C ALA A 295 11.95 -2.62 -3.21
N GLY A 296 11.37 -2.30 -4.37
CA GLY A 296 12.11 -1.80 -5.53
C GLY A 296 12.84 -0.50 -5.23
N VAL A 297 12.19 0.45 -4.56
CA VAL A 297 12.79 1.70 -4.09
C VAL A 297 13.96 1.43 -3.15
N GLY A 298 13.80 0.49 -2.22
CA GLY A 298 14.84 0.08 -1.29
C GLY A 298 16.08 -0.47 -1.98
N VAL A 299 15.91 -1.25 -3.06
CA VAL A 299 17.04 -1.77 -3.84
C VAL A 299 17.67 -0.68 -4.69
N THR A 300 16.89 0.19 -5.34
CA THR A 300 17.44 1.30 -6.14
C THR A 300 18.20 2.31 -5.29
N ALA A 301 17.79 2.50 -4.02
CA ALA A 301 18.49 3.31 -3.04
C ALA A 301 19.76 2.63 -2.50
N GLY A 302 20.03 1.37 -2.87
CA GLY A 302 21.19 0.60 -2.39
C GLY A 302 21.07 0.10 -0.95
N VAL A 303 19.89 0.23 -0.34
CA VAL A 303 19.66 -0.18 1.04
C VAL A 303 19.36 -1.68 1.13
N LEU A 304 18.47 -2.18 0.25
CA LEU A 304 18.12 -3.59 0.20
C LEU A 304 19.03 -4.35 -0.76
N THR A 305 19.52 -5.50 -0.31
CA THR A 305 20.25 -6.44 -1.17
C THR A 305 19.29 -7.16 -2.11
N SER A 306 19.79 -7.69 -3.23
CA SER A 306 19.00 -8.51 -4.16
C SER A 306 18.40 -9.74 -3.50
N GLU A 307 19.03 -10.30 -2.46
CA GLU A 307 18.53 -11.45 -1.69
C GLU A 307 17.29 -11.10 -0.85
N VAL A 308 17.33 -9.95 -0.15
CA VAL A 308 16.18 -9.45 0.61
C VAL A 308 15.05 -9.09 -0.32
N TYR A 309 15.37 -8.51 -1.47
CA TYR A 309 14.39 -8.20 -2.49
C TYR A 309 13.69 -9.45 -3.05
N SER A 310 14.45 -10.48 -3.45
CA SER A 310 13.91 -11.79 -3.84
C SER A 310 13.00 -12.38 -2.75
N THR A 311 13.39 -12.24 -1.48
CA THR A 311 12.59 -12.67 -0.33
C THR A 311 11.24 -11.94 -0.25
N ILE A 312 11.23 -10.62 -0.42
CA ILE A 312 9.99 -9.82 -0.43
C ILE A 312 9.11 -10.21 -1.62
N ILE A 313 9.69 -10.47 -2.79
CA ILE A 313 8.95 -10.94 -3.98
C ILE A 313 8.25 -12.27 -3.71
N ILE A 314 8.97 -13.24 -3.12
CA ILE A 314 8.39 -14.53 -2.72
C ILE A 314 7.23 -14.31 -1.74
N MET A 315 7.40 -13.42 -0.77
CA MET A 315 6.34 -13.07 0.18
C MET A 315 5.11 -12.48 -0.51
N VAL A 316 5.28 -11.56 -1.46
CA VAL A 316 4.19 -10.97 -2.24
C VAL A 316 3.43 -12.05 -3.02
N VAL A 317 4.14 -12.94 -3.71
CA VAL A 317 3.54 -14.04 -4.48
C VAL A 317 2.76 -14.98 -3.57
N VAL A 318 3.37 -15.41 -2.47
CA VAL A 318 2.75 -16.39 -1.55
C VAL A 318 1.53 -15.80 -0.85
N THR A 319 1.61 -14.57 -0.33
CA THR A 319 0.46 -13.92 0.33
C THR A 319 -0.68 -13.62 -0.65
N THR A 320 -0.36 -13.30 -1.91
CA THR A 320 -1.33 -13.13 -3.01
C THR A 320 -2.09 -14.41 -3.30
N ILE A 321 -1.43 -15.57 -3.24
CA ILE A 321 -2.06 -16.88 -3.48
C ILE A 321 -2.87 -17.35 -2.26
N ILE A 322 -2.33 -17.17 -1.06
CA ILE A 322 -2.96 -17.65 0.19
C ILE A 322 -4.27 -16.92 0.47
N THR A 323 -4.31 -15.60 0.29
CA THR A 323 -5.46 -14.76 0.61
C THR A 323 -6.77 -15.24 -0.03
N PRO A 324 -6.86 -15.41 -1.37
CA PRO A 324 -8.09 -15.86 -2.00
C PRO A 324 -8.45 -17.29 -1.62
N ILE A 325 -7.47 -18.20 -1.50
CA ILE A 325 -7.74 -19.59 -1.10
C ILE A 325 -8.37 -19.62 0.29
N TRP A 326 -7.78 -18.91 1.25
CA TRP A 326 -8.24 -18.89 2.62
C TRP A 326 -9.60 -18.20 2.77
N LEU A 327 -9.80 -17.07 2.10
CA LEU A 327 -11.06 -16.33 2.13
C LEU A 327 -12.19 -17.16 1.50
N LYS A 328 -11.93 -17.87 0.38
CA LYS A 328 -12.88 -18.81 -0.24
C LYS A 328 -13.28 -19.96 0.70
N ILE A 329 -12.31 -20.54 1.42
CA ILE A 329 -12.59 -21.59 2.41
C ILE A 329 -13.52 -21.07 3.51
N GLU A 330 -13.27 -19.85 4.01
CA GLU A 330 -14.06 -19.28 5.10
C GLU A 330 -15.49 -18.93 4.68
N TYR A 331 -15.71 -18.44 3.45
CA TYR A 331 -17.05 -18.21 2.92
C TYR A 331 -17.80 -19.51 2.57
N ARG A 332 -17.10 -20.57 2.13
CA ARG A 332 -17.74 -21.90 1.92
C ARG A 332 -18.21 -22.54 3.23
N LYS A 333 -17.50 -22.32 4.34
CA LYS A 333 -17.94 -22.79 5.66
C LYS A 333 -19.26 -22.16 6.12
N GLU A 334 -19.45 -20.87 5.86
CA GLU A 334 -20.71 -20.17 6.15
C GLU A 334 -21.88 -20.79 5.37
N GLN A 335 -21.74 -20.96 4.04
CA GLN A 335 -22.77 -21.58 3.21
C GLN A 335 -23.16 -22.99 3.68
N ARG A 336 -22.17 -23.79 4.13
CA ARG A 336 -22.42 -25.14 4.63
C ARG A 336 -23.16 -25.12 5.97
N ASN A 337 -22.85 -24.18 6.85
CA ASN A 337 -23.53 -24.05 8.14
C ASN A 337 -24.99 -23.59 7.95
N ASP A 338 -25.24 -22.61 7.07
CA ASP A 338 -26.58 -22.11 6.75
C ASP A 338 -27.48 -23.22 6.16
N ASN A 339 -26.92 -24.07 5.29
CA ASN A 339 -27.64 -25.21 4.72
C ASN A 339 -27.97 -26.29 5.77
N ASN A 340 -27.05 -26.55 6.71
CA ASN A 340 -27.27 -27.53 7.78
C ASN A 340 -28.34 -27.06 8.78
N GLU A 341 -28.39 -25.77 9.12
CA GLU A 341 -29.44 -25.20 9.97
C GLU A 341 -30.80 -25.21 9.27
N SER A 342 -30.83 -24.92 7.97
CA SER A 342 -32.05 -24.99 7.16
C SER A 342 -32.61 -26.41 7.12
N ASN A 343 -31.77 -27.43 6.90
CA ASN A 343 -32.21 -28.83 6.88
C ASN A 343 -32.76 -29.29 8.23
N LYS A 344 -32.12 -28.93 9.35
CA LYS A 344 -32.63 -29.23 10.70
C LYS A 344 -33.98 -28.57 10.98
N THR A 345 -34.21 -27.37 10.45
CA THR A 345 -35.48 -26.64 10.63
C THR A 345 -36.61 -27.25 9.80
N VAL A 346 -36.30 -27.86 8.66
CA VAL A 346 -37.27 -28.61 7.84
C VAL A 346 -37.63 -29.93 8.52
N GLU A 347 -36.64 -30.69 9.01
CA GLU A 347 -36.86 -31.95 9.74
C GLU A 347 -37.72 -31.73 11.00
N ALA A 348 -37.44 -30.68 11.78
CA ALA A 348 -38.21 -30.34 12.99
C ALA A 348 -39.64 -29.83 12.72
N LYS A 349 -40.00 -29.49 11.47
CA LYS A 349 -41.37 -29.13 11.07
C LYS A 349 -42.14 -30.29 10.45
N SER A 350 -41.45 -31.38 10.11
CA SER A 350 -42.04 -32.60 9.57
C SER A 350 -42.36 -33.66 10.63
N GLU A 351 -41.95 -33.44 11.88
CA GLU A 351 -42.40 -34.17 13.07
C GLU A 351 -43.57 -33.45 13.75
#